data_AF-A0A7S1S908-F1
#
_entry.id   AF-A0A7S1S908-F1
#
_cell.length_a   1.000
_cell.length_b   1.000
_cell.length_c   1.000
_cell.angle_alpha   90.00
_cell.angle_beta   90.00
_cell.angle_gamma   90.00
#
_symmetry.space_group_name_H-M   'P 1'
#
loop_
_entity.id
_entity.type
_entity.pdbx_description
1 polymer ?
#
loop_
_entity_poly.entity_id
_entity_poly.type
_entity_poly.pdbx_seq_one_letter_code
_entity_poly.pdbx_strand_id
1 'polypeptide(L)'
;SDAEASALLEAVDARPWESSIKRRVQHYGAAFDYARLALAEGPSAEALPPFCAGVLERLADTGALPRPVDQLTVNEYQPGVGIASHVDAHSAFEDGIAALTLGA
;
A
#
# COMPACT_ATOMS: atom_id res chain seq x y z
N SER A 1 -17.31 -5.80 -1.18
CA SER A 1 -18.06 -6.94 -1.78
C SER A 1 -17.21 -7.58 -2.87
N ASP A 2 -17.60 -8.73 -3.45
CA ASP A 2 -16.81 -9.37 -4.52
C ASP A 2 -16.64 -8.45 -5.74
N ALA A 3 -17.71 -7.78 -6.17
CA ALA A 3 -17.67 -6.83 -7.29
C ALA A 3 -16.71 -5.65 -7.04
N GLU A 4 -16.71 -5.13 -5.81
CA GLU A 4 -15.77 -4.06 -5.41
C GLU A 4 -14.32 -4.57 -5.37
N ALA A 5 -14.10 -5.78 -4.85
CA ALA A 5 -12.77 -6.40 -4.83
C ALA A 5 -12.21 -6.58 -6.25
N SER A 6 -13.04 -7.06 -7.19
CA SER A 6 -12.66 -7.16 -8.61
C SER A 6 -12.34 -5.80 -9.22
N ALA A 7 -13.17 -4.78 -8.98
CA ALA A 7 -12.91 -3.42 -9.48
C ALA A 7 -11.62 -2.80 -8.92
N LEU A 8 -11.31 -3.05 -7.64
CA LEU A 8 -10.05 -2.63 -7.02
C LEU A 8 -8.85 -3.33 -7.66
N LEU A 9 -8.93 -4.64 -7.89
CA LEU A 9 -7.86 -5.40 -8.54
C LEU A 9 -7.61 -4.91 -9.97
N GLU A 10 -8.67 -4.71 -10.77
CA GLU A 10 -8.54 -4.15 -12.13
C GLU A 10 -7.89 -2.76 -12.13
N ALA A 11 -8.28 -1.89 -11.18
CA ALA A 11 -7.71 -0.56 -11.05
C ALA A 11 -6.23 -0.57 -10.61
N VAL A 12 -5.84 -1.53 -9.77
CA VAL A 12 -4.45 -1.78 -9.37
C VAL A 12 -3.64 -2.30 -10.55
N ASP A 13 -4.14 -3.28 -11.29
CA ASP A 13 -3.44 -3.90 -12.43
C ASP A 13 -3.27 -2.97 -13.63
N ALA A 14 -4.15 -1.97 -13.77
CA ALA A 14 -4.04 -0.94 -14.79
C ALA A 14 -2.87 0.06 -14.55
N ARG A 15 -2.18 -0.05 -13.41
CA ARG A 15 -1.09 0.85 -13.02
C ARG A 15 0.28 0.17 -13.10
N PRO A 16 1.37 0.93 -13.29
CA PRO A 16 2.70 0.36 -13.41
C PRO A 16 3.14 -0.29 -12.09
N TRP A 17 3.81 -1.43 -12.22
CA TRP A 17 4.41 -2.15 -11.10
C TRP A 17 5.89 -1.83 -10.98
N GLU A 18 6.35 -1.56 -9.76
CA GLU A 18 7.77 -1.62 -9.43
C GLU A 18 8.17 -3.06 -9.11
N SER A 19 9.23 -3.54 -9.77
CA SER A 19 9.75 -4.91 -9.62
C SER A 19 11.22 -4.92 -9.19
N SER A 20 11.64 -3.91 -8.43
CA SER A 20 13.01 -3.77 -7.90
C SER A 20 13.34 -4.83 -6.83
N ILE A 21 12.31 -5.43 -6.22
CA ILE A 21 12.38 -6.51 -5.24
C ILE A 21 11.58 -7.74 -5.70
N LYS A 22 11.66 -8.85 -4.94
CA LYS A 22 11.04 -10.14 -5.33
C LYS A 22 9.51 -10.09 -5.51
N ARG A 23 8.83 -9.23 -4.77
CA ARG A 23 7.39 -8.97 -4.89
C ARG A 23 7.17 -7.73 -5.74
N ARG A 24 6.03 -7.60 -6.40
CA ARG A 24 5.70 -6.36 -7.12
C ARG A 24 5.08 -5.37 -6.15
N VAL A 25 5.43 -4.10 -6.29
CA VAL A 25 4.93 -3.04 -5.41
C VAL A 25 4.42 -1.84 -6.19
N GLN A 26 3.48 -1.11 -5.59
CA GLN A 26 3.08 0.24 -5.99
C GLN A 26 3.08 1.12 -4.74
N HIS A 27 3.62 2.32 -4.85
CA HIS A 27 3.69 3.28 -3.75
C HIS A 27 2.89 4.54 -4.07
N TYR A 28 2.13 5.02 -3.09
CA TYR A 28 1.37 6.28 -3.15
C TYR A 28 1.57 7.07 -1.87
N GLY A 29 1.63 8.40 -1.99
CA GLY A 29 1.94 9.33 -0.90
C GLY A 29 3.43 9.40 -0.59
N ALA A 30 3.96 8.31 -0.03
CA ALA A 30 5.38 8.15 0.23
C ALA A 30 5.88 6.79 -0.29
N ALA A 31 7.04 6.81 -0.97
CA ALA A 31 7.72 5.60 -1.42
C ALA A 31 8.72 5.09 -0.38
N PHE A 32 8.89 3.78 -0.33
CA PHE A 32 9.89 3.15 0.52
C PHE A 32 11.16 2.86 -0.27
N ASP A 33 12.30 3.40 0.17
CA ASP A 33 13.61 3.11 -0.39
C ASP A 33 14.13 1.79 0.22
N TYR A 34 14.02 0.70 -0.55
CA TYR A 34 14.47 -0.63 -0.12
C TYR A 34 15.99 -0.75 0.06
N ALA A 35 16.79 0.15 -0.51
CA ALA A 35 18.24 0.15 -0.30
C ALA A 35 18.62 0.83 1.01
N ARG A 36 17.91 1.90 1.39
CA ARG A 36 18.12 2.65 2.64
C ARG A 36 17.30 2.15 3.82
N LEU A 37 16.28 1.33 3.57
CA LEU A 37 15.30 0.87 4.56
C LEU A 37 14.60 2.05 5.27
N ALA A 38 14.25 3.08 4.48
CA ALA A 38 13.62 4.31 4.95
C ALA A 38 12.66 4.86 3.88
N LEU A 39 11.85 5.87 4.23
CA LEU A 39 11.11 6.62 3.21
C LEU A 39 12.08 7.35 2.28
N ALA A 40 11.74 7.39 0.99
CA ALA A 40 12.47 8.19 0.03
C ALA A 40 12.29 9.70 0.34
N GLU A 41 13.38 10.46 0.26
CA GLU A 41 13.36 11.91 0.52
C GLU A 41 12.63 12.67 -0.61
N GLY A 42 11.73 13.59 -0.24
CA GLY A 42 10.94 14.43 -1.17
C GLY A 42 9.54 13.85 -1.50
N PRO A 43 8.75 14.53 -2.36
CA PRO A 43 7.48 13.98 -2.86
C PRO A 43 7.81 12.77 -3.74
N SER A 44 7.84 11.58 -3.13
CA SER A 44 8.46 10.39 -3.72
C SER A 44 7.49 9.46 -4.42
N ALA A 45 6.17 9.68 -4.25
CA ALA A 45 5.14 8.87 -4.87
C ALA A 45 3.95 9.71 -5.37
N GLU A 46 3.17 9.15 -6.29
CA GLU A 46 1.89 9.72 -6.72
C GLU A 46 0.95 9.87 -5.53
N ALA A 47 0.07 10.88 -5.53
CA ALA A 47 -0.98 11.00 -4.52
C ALA A 47 -1.83 9.71 -4.43
N LEU A 48 -2.53 9.54 -3.30
CA LEU A 48 -3.41 8.40 -3.10
C LEU A 48 -4.43 8.30 -4.26
N PRO A 49 -4.52 7.14 -4.92
CA PRO A 49 -5.25 7.01 -6.17
C PRO A 49 -6.76 6.99 -5.93
N PRO A 50 -7.60 7.55 -6.82
CA PRO A 50 -9.04 7.61 -6.60
C PRO A 50 -9.73 6.27 -6.39
N PHE A 51 -9.16 5.17 -6.90
CA PHE A 51 -9.74 3.83 -6.74
C PHE A 51 -9.86 3.40 -5.27
N CYS A 52 -9.01 3.92 -4.38
CA CYS A 52 -9.03 3.55 -2.96
C CYS A 52 -9.90 4.48 -2.11
N ALA A 53 -10.46 5.57 -2.66
CA ALA A 53 -11.18 6.59 -1.89
C ALA A 53 -12.30 6.01 -1.01
N GLY A 54 -13.17 5.17 -1.58
CA GLY A 54 -14.27 4.56 -0.82
C GLY A 54 -13.80 3.58 0.28
N VAL A 55 -12.63 2.94 0.10
CA VAL A 55 -12.03 2.12 1.16
C VAL A 55 -11.50 3.00 2.29
N LEU A 56 -10.84 4.10 1.95
CA LEU A 56 -10.26 5.04 2.91
C LEU A 56 -11.34 5.78 3.72
N GLU A 57 -12.44 6.18 3.08
CA GLU A 57 -13.60 6.76 3.78
C GLU A 57 -14.14 5.81 4.83
N ARG A 58 -14.41 4.55 4.46
CA ARG A 58 -14.90 3.55 5.42
C ARG A 58 -13.88 3.23 6.50
N LEU A 59 -12.59 3.23 6.19
CA LEU A 59 -11.53 3.04 7.18
C LEU A 59 -11.50 4.21 8.18
N ALA A 60 -11.65 5.45 7.70
CA ALA A 60 -11.75 6.63 8.56
C ALA A 60 -12.98 6.54 9.49
N ASP A 61 -14.13 6.10 8.98
CA ASP A 61 -15.36 5.91 9.76
C ASP A 61 -15.20 4.89 10.90
N THR A 62 -14.25 3.94 10.79
CA THR A 62 -13.99 2.99 11.87
C THR A 62 -13.30 3.62 13.09
N GLY A 63 -12.62 4.76 12.92
CA GLY A 63 -11.76 5.36 13.94
C GLY A 63 -10.56 4.47 14.34
N ALA A 64 -10.25 3.42 13.57
CA ALA A 64 -9.18 2.47 13.89
C ALA A 64 -7.78 3.06 13.70
N LEU A 65 -7.63 4.07 12.84
CA LEU A 65 -6.39 4.80 12.66
C LEU A 65 -6.48 6.17 13.35
N PRO A 66 -5.43 6.60 14.06
CA PRO A 66 -5.43 7.87 14.78
C PRO A 66 -5.30 9.08 13.85
N ARG A 67 -4.93 8.88 12.58
CA ARG A 67 -4.79 9.91 11.56
C ARG A 67 -5.32 9.46 10.20
N PRO A 68 -5.67 10.41 9.30
CA PRO A 68 -5.99 10.10 7.92
C PRO A 68 -4.82 9.39 7.24
N VAL A 69 -5.12 8.41 6.39
CA VAL A 69 -4.12 7.72 5.59
C VAL A 69 -3.56 8.67 4.54
N ASP A 70 -2.26 8.86 4.55
CA ASP A 70 -1.50 9.65 3.58
C ASP A 70 -0.49 8.81 2.79
N GLN A 71 -0.32 7.54 3.15
CA GLN A 71 0.54 6.57 2.49
C GLN A 71 -0.19 5.26 2.17
N LEU A 72 0.00 4.74 0.96
CA LEU A 72 -0.51 3.43 0.54
C LEU A 72 0.60 2.66 -0.17
N THR A 73 0.82 1.41 0.25
CA THR A 73 1.67 0.46 -0.48
C THR A 73 0.83 -0.74 -0.91
N VAL A 74 0.74 -0.97 -2.22
CA VAL A 74 0.16 -2.20 -2.77
C VAL A 74 1.29 -3.21 -2.92
N ASN A 75 1.11 -4.41 -2.38
CA ASN A 75 2.05 -5.52 -2.54
C ASN A 75 1.36 -6.67 -3.26
N GLU A 76 1.97 -7.17 -4.33
CA GLU A 76 1.53 -8.40 -4.98
C GLU A 76 2.53 -9.52 -4.76
N TYR A 77 2.02 -10.66 -4.30
CA TYR A 77 2.77 -11.89 -4.07
C TYR A 77 2.35 -12.93 -5.11
N GLN A 78 3.24 -13.20 -6.07
CA GLN A 78 3.08 -14.36 -6.94
C GLN A 78 3.27 -15.67 -6.15
N PRO A 79 2.71 -16.81 -6.62
CA PRO A 79 2.92 -18.09 -5.97
C PRO A 79 4.41 -18.39 -5.72
N GLY A 80 4.74 -18.66 -4.45
CA GLY A 80 6.12 -18.92 -4.00
C GLY A 80 6.94 -17.67 -3.62
N VAL A 81 6.41 -16.47 -3.81
CA VAL A 81 7.00 -15.22 -3.31
C VAL A 81 6.44 -14.92 -1.92
N GLY A 82 7.33 -14.85 -0.93
CA GLY A 82 6.97 -14.46 0.44
C GLY A 82 7.66 -13.18 0.89
N ILE A 83 7.38 -12.78 2.12
CA ILE A 83 8.08 -11.71 2.83
C ILE A 83 8.81 -12.30 4.04
N ALA A 84 10.06 -11.90 4.25
CA ALA A 84 10.82 -12.33 5.42
C ALA A 84 10.26 -11.67 6.69
N SER A 85 10.53 -12.26 7.85
CA SER A 85 10.20 -11.66 9.14
C SER A 85 10.83 -10.27 9.24
N HIS A 86 10.02 -9.25 9.48
CA HIS A 86 10.44 -7.85 9.60
C HIS A 86 9.49 -7.09 10.52
N VAL A 87 9.89 -5.88 10.87
CA VAL A 87 9.03 -4.85 11.47
C VAL A 87 8.97 -3.68 10.50
N ASP A 88 7.85 -2.98 10.48
CA ASP A 88 7.74 -1.75 9.70
C ASP A 88 8.74 -0.70 10.21
N ALA A 89 9.29 0.08 9.28
CA ALA A 89 10.29 1.09 9.62
C ALA A 89 9.64 2.16 10.51
N HIS A 90 10.13 2.29 11.75
CA HIS A 90 9.55 3.19 12.74
C HIS A 90 9.67 4.68 12.36
N SER A 91 10.55 5.00 11.41
CA SER A 91 10.70 6.34 10.84
C SER A 91 9.74 6.61 9.67
N ALA A 92 9.07 5.57 9.16
CA ALA A 92 8.21 5.65 7.97
C ALA A 92 6.72 5.71 8.32
N PHE A 93 6.33 5.22 9.49
CA PHE A 93 4.94 5.15 9.91
C PHE A 93 4.80 5.76 11.30
N GLU A 94 3.79 6.62 11.48
CA GLU A 94 3.35 7.01 12.81
C GLU A 94 2.55 5.85 13.46
N ASP A 95 1.62 6.17 14.36
CA ASP A 95 0.77 5.18 15.00
C ASP A 95 -0.34 4.71 14.04
N GLY A 96 -0.36 3.40 13.74
CA GLY A 96 -1.49 2.72 13.10
C GLY A 96 -1.22 2.23 11.68
N ILE A 97 -1.47 0.93 11.45
CA ILE A 97 -1.36 0.28 10.15
C ILE A 97 -2.64 -0.49 9.88
N ALA A 98 -3.21 -0.30 8.70
CA ALA A 98 -4.34 -1.07 8.20
C ALA A 98 -3.91 -1.91 7.00
N ALA A 99 -4.37 -3.16 6.94
CA ALA A 99 -4.11 -4.05 5.82
C ALA A 99 -5.44 -4.55 5.23
N LEU A 100 -5.56 -4.46 3.91
CA LEU A 100 -6.65 -5.04 3.14
C LEU A 100 -6.07 -6.09 2.20
N THR A 101 -6.60 -7.31 2.26
CA THR A 101 -6.21 -8.41 1.39
C THR A 101 -7.27 -8.64 0.33
N LEU A 102 -6.84 -8.78 -0.92
CA LEU A 102 -7.68 -8.99 -2.10
C LEU A 102 -7.10 -10.15 -2.92
N GLY A 103 -7.94 -10.87 -3.65
CA GLY A 103 -7.52 -12.00 -4.50
C GLY A 103 -7.21 -13.29 -3.73
N ALA A 104 -6.62 -14.25 -4.45
CA ALA A 104 -6.11 -15.53 -3.96
C ALA A 104 -5.10 -16.14 -4.94
#